data_AF-A0A3N9VVC9-F1
#
_entry.id   AF-A0A3N9VVC9-F1
#
_cell.length_a   1.000
_cell.length_b   1.000
_cell.length_c   1.000
_cell.angle_alpha   90.00
_cell.angle_beta   90.00
_cell.angle_gamma   90.00
#
_symmetry.space_group_name_H-M   'P 1'
#
loop_
_entity.id
_entity.type
_entity.pdbx_description
1 polymer ?
#
loop_
_entity_poly.entity_id
_entity_poly.type
_entity_poly.pdbx_seq_one_letter_code
_entity_poly.pdbx_strand_id
1 'polypeptide(L)'
;MLADDGDRDVILNSMRLVAGRAGQEYNQRKDRKGVYWEDRYRATAVESGDHLARCMVYIDTNMVRVVVVSHPSMWPSCGYNEIQEPRSKI
;
A
#
# COMPACT_ATOMS: atom_id res chain seq x y z
N MET A 1 -1.66 2.60 2.35
CA MET A 1 -2.50 2.95 3.50
C MET A 1 -3.91 3.19 2.99
N LEU A 2 -4.95 2.75 3.70
CA LEU A 2 -6.33 3.05 3.36
C LEU A 2 -6.90 3.98 4.42
N ALA A 3 -7.63 4.99 3.98
CA ALA A 3 -8.41 5.88 4.82
C ALA A 3 -9.83 5.88 4.24
N ASP A 4 -10.81 5.73 5.12
CA ASP A 4 -12.23 5.74 4.81
C ASP A 4 -12.94 6.46 5.95
N ASP A 5 -13.80 7.42 5.62
CA ASP A 5 -14.58 8.22 6.55
C ASP A 5 -16.04 7.75 6.65
N GLY A 6 -16.38 6.63 6.01
CA GLY A 6 -17.74 6.19 5.74
C GLY A 6 -18.15 4.81 6.26
N ASP A 7 -18.94 4.12 5.43
CA ASP A 7 -19.83 3.00 5.79
C ASP A 7 -19.08 1.71 6.20
N ARG A 8 -19.77 0.87 6.97
CA ARG A 8 -19.26 -0.43 7.40
C ARG A 8 -18.97 -1.30 6.16
N ASP A 9 -17.88 -2.07 6.22
CA ASP A 9 -17.43 -3.03 5.20
C ASP A 9 -16.79 -2.48 3.91
N VAL A 10 -16.70 -1.15 3.71
CA VAL A 10 -16.04 -0.56 2.52
C VAL A 10 -14.59 -1.03 2.40
N ILE A 11 -13.82 -0.99 3.49
CA ILE A 11 -12.42 -1.45 3.52
C ILE A 11 -12.32 -2.94 3.19
N LEU A 12 -13.19 -3.77 3.77
CA LEU A 12 -13.19 -5.21 3.57
C LEU A 12 -13.48 -5.56 2.10
N ASN A 13 -14.51 -4.96 1.52
CA ASN A 13 -14.91 -5.19 0.14
C ASN A 13 -13.85 -4.68 -0.84
N SER A 14 -13.29 -3.49 -0.58
CA SER A 14 -12.18 -2.92 -1.35
C SER A 14 -10.95 -3.83 -1.35
N MET A 15 -10.53 -4.31 -0.18
CA MET A 15 -9.38 -5.21 -0.06
C MET A 15 -9.62 -6.55 -0.77
N ARG A 16 -10.82 -7.12 -0.65
CA ARG A 16 -11.20 -8.34 -1.36
C ARG A 16 -11.09 -8.17 -2.87
N LEU A 17 -11.58 -7.05 -3.41
CA LEU A 17 -11.54 -6.75 -4.84
C LEU A 17 -10.11 -6.58 -5.34
N VAL A 18 -9.31 -5.74 -4.68
CA VAL A 18 -7.93 -5.44 -5.09
C VAL A 18 -7.06 -6.69 -5.02
N ALA A 19 -7.10 -7.43 -3.92
CA ALA A 19 -6.31 -8.64 -3.75
C ALA A 19 -6.72 -9.73 -4.76
N GLY A 20 -8.02 -9.94 -4.95
CA GLY A 20 -8.55 -10.93 -5.89
C GLY A 20 -8.15 -10.61 -7.33
N ARG A 21 -8.33 -9.36 -7.78
CA ARG A 21 -8.00 -8.96 -9.15
C ARG A 21 -6.51 -9.04 -9.43
N ALA A 22 -5.67 -8.50 -8.54
CA ALA A 22 -4.22 -8.53 -8.71
C ALA A 22 -3.69 -9.97 -8.81
N GLY A 23 -4.17 -10.86 -7.94
CA GLY A 23 -3.77 -12.27 -7.96
C GLY A 23 -4.24 -13.00 -9.21
N GLN A 24 -5.49 -12.77 -9.64
CA GLN A 24 -6.03 -13.37 -10.87
C GLN A 24 -5.24 -12.94 -12.11
N GLU A 25 -4.99 -11.63 -12.26
CA GLU A 25 -4.23 -11.06 -13.36
C GLU A 25 -2.80 -11.62 -13.42
N TYR A 26 -2.13 -11.70 -12.27
CA TYR A 26 -0.78 -12.26 -12.20
C TYR A 26 -0.77 -13.74 -12.58
N ASN A 27 -1.68 -14.53 -12.03
CA ASN A 27 -1.77 -15.96 -12.29
C ASN A 27 -2.04 -16.26 -13.77
N GLN A 28 -2.93 -15.52 -14.41
CA GLN A 28 -3.19 -15.63 -15.84
C GLN A 28 -1.96 -15.30 -16.68
N ARG A 29 -1.26 -14.19 -16.37
CA ARG A 29 -0.05 -13.77 -17.11
C ARG A 29 1.13 -14.72 -16.96
N LYS A 30 1.19 -15.49 -15.88
CA LYS A 30 2.30 -16.39 -15.55
C LYS A 30 1.95 -17.87 -15.67
N ASP A 31 0.77 -18.19 -16.19
CA ASP A 31 0.24 -19.57 -16.26
C ASP A 31 0.34 -20.33 -14.91
N ARG A 32 0.09 -19.62 -13.80
CA ARG A 32 0.12 -20.19 -12.45
C ARG A 32 -1.29 -20.50 -11.97
N LYS A 33 -1.43 -21.57 -11.17
CA LYS A 33 -2.68 -21.96 -10.51
C LYS A 33 -2.52 -21.85 -8.99
N GLY A 34 -3.61 -21.54 -8.30
CA GLY A 34 -3.65 -21.46 -6.83
C GLY A 34 -3.69 -20.02 -6.29
N VAL A 35 -3.51 -19.91 -4.97
CA VAL A 35 -3.58 -18.62 -4.26
C VAL A 35 -2.30 -17.82 -4.51
N TYR A 36 -2.44 -16.55 -4.91
CA TYR A 36 -1.31 -15.65 -5.13
C TYR A 36 -0.75 -15.07 -3.82
N TRP A 37 -1.64 -14.76 -2.87
CA TRP A 37 -1.30 -14.21 -1.56
C TRP A 37 -1.17 -15.31 -0.51
N GLU A 38 -0.27 -15.16 0.46
CA GLU A 38 -0.04 -16.16 1.51
C GLU A 38 -1.13 -16.17 2.60
N ASP A 39 -1.69 -15.01 2.95
CA ASP A 39 -2.73 -14.87 3.99
C ASP A 39 -3.70 -13.72 3.67
N ARG A 40 -4.73 -13.57 4.50
CA ARG A 40 -5.66 -12.44 4.51
C ARG A 40 -4.95 -11.13 4.87
N TYR A 41 -5.56 -10.01 4.47
CA TYR A 41 -5.05 -8.70 4.85
C TYR A 41 -5.12 -8.52 6.38
N ARG A 42 -4.12 -7.84 6.93
CA ARG A 42 -4.12 -7.39 8.32
C ARG A 42 -4.43 -5.91 8.36
N ALA A 43 -5.44 -5.53 9.13
CA ALA A 43 -5.80 -4.14 9.36
C ALA A 43 -5.59 -3.78 10.84
N THR A 44 -4.89 -2.68 11.06
CA THR A 44 -4.71 -2.07 12.39
C THR A 44 -5.20 -0.64 12.27
N ALA A 45 -6.13 -0.23 13.12
CA ALA A 45 -6.55 1.16 13.19
C ALA A 45 -5.37 2.02 13.65
N VAL A 46 -5.13 3.13 12.96
CA VAL A 46 -4.05 4.08 13.28
C VAL A 46 -4.68 5.39 13.71
N GLU A 47 -4.23 5.90 14.85
CA GLU A 47 -4.65 7.21 15.34
C GLU A 47 -4.19 8.32 14.38
N SER A 48 -5.03 9.33 14.18
CA SER A 48 -4.70 10.51 13.37
C SER A 48 -3.53 11.33 13.96
N GLY A 49 -3.00 12.26 13.18
CA GLY A 49 -1.94 13.16 13.63
C GLY A 49 -0.57 12.50 13.68
N ASP A 50 0.15 12.61 14.80
CA ASP A 50 1.54 12.19 14.89
C ASP A 50 1.75 10.69 14.68
N HIS A 51 0.81 9.86 15.15
CA HIS A 51 0.92 8.42 14.93
C HIS A 51 0.82 8.09 13.43
N LEU A 52 -0.15 8.69 12.74
CA LEU A 52 -0.29 8.58 11.29
C LEU A 52 0.96 9.06 10.55
N ALA A 53 1.50 10.22 10.94
CA ALA A 53 2.72 10.76 10.34
C ALA A 53 3.91 9.80 10.48
N ARG A 54 4.10 9.20 11.66
CA ARG A 54 5.14 8.18 11.87
C ARG A 54 4.91 6.94 11.00
N CYS A 55 3.67 6.48 10.83
CA CYS A 55 3.36 5.36 9.94
C CYS A 55 3.66 5.67 8.47
N MET A 56 3.37 6.89 8.00
CA MET A 56 3.70 7.32 6.64
C MET A 56 5.21 7.35 6.41
N VAL A 57 5.98 7.96 7.32
CA VAL A 57 7.45 7.97 7.25
C VAL A 57 8.01 6.54 7.27
N TYR A 58 7.44 5.65 8.08
CA TYR A 58 7.86 4.25 8.09
C TYR A 58 7.66 3.59 6.71
N ILE A 59 6.50 3.79 6.07
CA ILE A 59 6.21 3.21 4.76
C ILE A 59 7.23 3.68 3.72
N ASP A 60 7.50 4.98 3.68
CA ASP A 60 8.42 5.57 2.69
C ASP A 60 9.87 5.15 2.92
N THR A 61 10.28 4.98 4.17
CA THR A 61 11.66 4.63 4.54
C THR A 61 11.92 3.13 4.63
N ASN A 62 10.88 2.28 4.57
CA ASN A 62 11.03 0.84 4.76
C ASN A 62 11.99 0.22 3.73
N MET A 63 11.96 0.68 2.48
CA MET A 63 12.85 0.15 1.43
C MET A 63 14.33 0.50 1.65
N VAL A 64 14.61 1.61 2.34
CA VAL A 64 15.96 1.95 2.82
C VAL A 64 16.34 1.06 3.99
N ARG A 65 15.42 0.88 4.95
CA ARG A 65 15.62 0.05 6.14
C ARG A 65 15.95 -1.40 5.79
N VAL A 66 15.33 -1.96 4.75
CA VAL A 66 15.63 -3.32 4.25
C VAL A 66 16.76 -3.35 3.21
N VAL A 67 17.48 -2.24 3.02
CA VAL A 67 18.69 -2.11 2.18
C VAL A 67 18.44 -2.41 0.70
N VAL A 68 17.21 -2.18 0.21
CA VAL A 68 16.89 -2.35 -1.22
C VAL A 68 17.25 -1.10 -2.01
N VAL A 69 17.14 0.09 -1.40
CA VAL A 69 17.54 1.38 -1.99
C VAL A 69 18.34 2.20 -0.99
N SER A 70 19.19 3.11 -1.47
CA SER A 70 19.94 4.00 -0.59
C SER A 70 19.15 5.24 -0.15
N HIS A 71 18.07 5.58 -0.85
CA HIS A 71 17.23 6.73 -0.56
C HIS A 71 15.76 6.47 -0.95
N PRO A 72 14.74 6.97 -0.21
CA PRO A 72 13.32 6.70 -0.51
C PRO A 72 12.88 7.11 -1.91
N SER A 73 13.43 8.20 -2.46
CA SER A 73 13.09 8.68 -3.81
C SER A 73 13.40 7.67 -4.93
N MET A 74 14.30 6.72 -4.67
CA MET A 74 14.65 5.67 -5.63
C MET A 74 13.62 4.54 -5.69
N TRP A 75 12.61 4.57 -4.82
CA TRP A 75 11.51 3.61 -4.81
C TRP A 75 10.20 4.29 -5.23
N PRO A 76 9.87 4.32 -6.54
CA PRO A 76 8.68 5.02 -7.05
C PRO A 76 7.36 4.35 -6.66
N SER A 77 7.41 3.17 -6.04
CA SER A 77 6.21 2.42 -5.61
C SER A 77 5.74 2.80 -4.19
N CYS A 78 6.20 3.93 -3.64
CA CYS A 78 5.72 4.54 -2.40
C CYS A 78 5.38 6.03 -2.63
N GLY A 79 4.74 6.68 -1.65
CA GLY A 79 4.24 8.05 -1.78
C GLY A 79 5.29 9.14 -1.58
N TYR A 80 6.55 8.78 -1.32
CA TYR A 80 7.62 9.72 -0.98
C TYR A 80 7.74 10.85 -2.01
N ASN A 81 7.81 10.51 -3.29
CA ASN A 81 8.01 11.51 -4.35
C ASN A 81 6.78 12.41 -4.50
N GLU A 82 5.58 11.87 -4.40
CA GLU A 82 4.33 12.65 -4.46
C GLU A 82 4.17 13.62 -3.29
N ILE A 83 4.74 13.30 -2.11
CA ILE A 83 4.71 14.18 -0.94
C ILE A 83 5.78 15.28 -1.04
N GLN A 84 7.00 14.94 -1.50
CA GLN A 84 8.09 15.90 -1.64
C GLN A 84 7.89 16.85 -2.83
N GLU A 85 7.31 16.35 -3.91
CA GLU A 85 6.99 17.11 -5.11
C GLU A 85 5.48 17.01 -5.39
N PRO A 86 4.64 17.73 -4.62
CA PRO A 86 3.20 17.69 -4.81
C PRO A 86 2.84 18.10 -6.24
N ARG A 87 2.09 17.24 -6.93
CA ARG A 87 1.55 17.59 -8.24
C ARG A 87 0.71 18.86 -8.10
N SER A 88 1.02 19.86 -8.91
CA SER A 88 0.18 21.06 -9.02
C SER A 88 -1.23 20.62 -9.38
N LYS A 89 -2.22 21.05 -8.59
CA LYS A 89 -3.62 20.93 -8.99
C LYS A 89 -3.79 21.76 -10.26
N ILE A 90 -4.18 21.13 -11.36
CA ILE A 90 -4.67 21.80 -12.57
C ILE A 90 -6.12 22.20 -12.31
#